data_AF-A0A4R6L3D8-F1
#
_entry.id   AF-A0A4R6L3D8-F1
#
_cell.length_a   1.000
_cell.length_b   1.000
_cell.length_c   1.000
_cell.angle_alpha   90.00
_cell.angle_beta   90.00
_cell.angle_gamma   90.00
#
_symmetry.space_group_name_H-M   'P 1'
#
loop_
_entity.id
_entity.type
_entity.pdbx_description
1 polymer ?
#
loop_
_entity_poly.entity_id
_entity_poly.type
_entity_poly.pdbx_seq_one_letter_code
_entity_poly.pdbx_strand_id
1 'polypeptide(L)'
;MKKSLFKKAWDLFRKFQMTFSQALIEAWKMAKREILIKAYNKIPSTKSLQKKKLEAKKLWQAIETITYPWRSHLVTNNSGAAGYYGIGKYNGD
;
A
#
# COMPACT_ATOMS: atom_id res chain seq x y z
N MET A 1 -1.26 -18.47 -2.91
CA MET A 1 -0.37 -17.31 -2.69
C MET A 1 0.47 -16.91 -3.90
N LYS A 2 1.21 -17.81 -4.57
CA LYS A 2 2.05 -17.42 -5.72
C LYS A 2 1.24 -16.79 -6.87
N LYS A 3 0.19 -17.46 -7.35
CA LYS A 3 -0.68 -16.93 -8.43
C LYS A 3 -1.32 -15.58 -8.11
N SER A 4 -1.78 -15.38 -6.88
CA SER A 4 -2.40 -14.11 -6.44
C SER A 4 -1.39 -12.96 -6.36
N LEU A 5 -0.12 -13.27 -6.06
CA LEU A 5 0.95 -12.28 -6.00
C LEU A 5 1.35 -11.80 -7.40
N PHE A 6 1.53 -12.74 -8.34
CA PHE A 6 1.78 -12.41 -9.74
C PHE A 6 0.62 -11.61 -10.36
N LYS A 7 -0.63 -11.95 -10.04
CA LYS A 7 -1.78 -11.16 -10.49
C LYS A 7 -1.75 -9.73 -9.95
N LYS A 8 -1.48 -9.55 -8.65
CA LYS A 8 -1.31 -8.21 -8.04
C LYS A 8 -0.16 -7.43 -8.68
N ALA A 9 0.99 -8.07 -8.91
CA ALA A 9 2.12 -7.44 -9.57
C ALA A 9 1.76 -7.04 -11.02
N TRP A 10 1.03 -7.89 -11.74
CA TRP A 10 0.55 -7.58 -13.08
C TRP A 10 -0.42 -6.38 -13.09
N ASP A 11 -1.35 -6.33 -12.14
CA ASP A 11 -2.29 -5.21 -11.99
C ASP A 11 -1.54 -3.91 -11.66
N LEU A 12 -0.53 -3.96 -10.79
CA LEU A 12 0.32 -2.80 -10.44
C LEU A 12 1.15 -2.33 -11.64
N PHE A 13 1.76 -3.27 -12.36
CA PHE A 13 2.50 -3.01 -13.60
C PHE A 13 1.65 -2.26 -14.63
N ARG A 14 0.43 -2.76 -14.90
CA ARG A 14 -0.48 -2.14 -15.86
C ARG A 14 -1.00 -0.77 -15.43
N LYS A 15 -1.23 -0.56 -14.13
CA LYS A 15 -1.87 0.66 -13.62
C LYS A 15 -0.91 1.82 -13.40
N PHE A 16 0.33 1.55 -12.98
CA PHE A 16 1.24 2.58 -12.50
C PHE A 16 2.46 2.81 -13.41
N GLN A 17 2.49 2.20 -14.61
CA GLN A 17 3.61 2.30 -15.56
C GLN A 17 4.99 2.04 -14.92
N MET A 18 5.02 1.22 -13.86
CA MET A 18 6.26 0.79 -13.20
C MET A 18 6.84 -0.43 -13.90
N THR A 19 8.09 -0.77 -13.62
CA THR A 19 8.66 -2.05 -14.10
C THR A 19 7.99 -3.23 -13.41
N PHE A 20 7.93 -4.38 -14.08
CA PHE A 20 7.33 -5.58 -13.48
C PHE A 20 8.08 -6.04 -12.22
N SER A 21 9.40 -5.86 -12.16
CA SER A 21 10.22 -6.13 -10.97
C SER A 21 9.82 -5.25 -9.78
N GLN A 22 9.60 -3.94 -10.01
CA GLN A 22 9.08 -3.05 -8.97
C GLN A 22 7.67 -3.46 -8.53
N ALA A 23 6.81 -3.84 -9.48
CA ALA A 23 5.46 -4.31 -9.19
C ALA A 23 5.44 -5.59 -8.36
N LEU A 24 6.39 -6.50 -8.58
CA LEU A 24 6.57 -7.71 -7.76
C LEU A 24 7.01 -7.37 -6.33
N ILE A 25 7.95 -6.43 -6.17
CA ILE A 25 8.40 -5.96 -4.85
C ILE A 25 7.22 -5.36 -4.07
N GLU A 26 6.42 -4.51 -4.71
CA GLU A 26 5.25 -3.90 -4.08
C GLU A 26 4.16 -4.92 -3.76
N ALA A 27 3.86 -5.84 -4.68
CA ALA A 27 2.92 -6.93 -4.41
C ALA A 27 3.36 -7.81 -3.23
N TRP A 28 4.68 -8.02 -3.06
CA TRP A 28 5.27 -8.74 -1.95
C TRP A 28 5.16 -7.99 -0.62
N LYS A 29 5.44 -6.68 -0.60
CA LYS A 29 5.22 -5.81 0.57
C LYS A 29 3.76 -5.85 1.00
N MET A 30 2.83 -5.71 0.06
CA MET A 30 1.39 -5.80 0.33
C MET A 30 0.98 -7.15 0.90
N ALA A 31 1.49 -8.26 0.35
CA ALA A 31 1.19 -9.60 0.86
C ALA A 31 1.71 -9.81 2.29
N LYS A 32 2.93 -9.33 2.59
CA LYS A 32 3.48 -9.35 3.96
C LYS A 32 2.61 -8.54 4.93
N ARG A 33 2.19 -7.34 4.51
CA ARG A 33 1.30 -6.48 5.31
C ARG A 33 -0.04 -7.16 5.62
N GLU A 34 -0.66 -7.82 4.64
CA GLU A 34 -1.91 -8.58 4.84
C GLU A 34 -1.75 -9.73 5.85
N ILE A 35 -0.62 -10.44 5.81
CA ILE A 35 -0.32 -11.52 6.78
C ILE A 35 -0.20 -10.95 8.19
N LEU A 36 0.52 -9.83 8.35
CA LEU A 36 0.70 -9.20 9.66
C LEU A 36 -0.62 -8.61 10.21
N ILE A 37 -1.48 -8.05 9.35
CA ILE A 37 -2.83 -7.60 9.76
C ILE A 37 -3.66 -8.78 10.25
N LYS A 38 -3.64 -9.91 9.54
CA LYS A 38 -4.34 -11.13 9.98
C LYS A 38 -3.81 -11.65 11.30
N ALA A 39 -2.50 -11.63 11.52
CA ALA A 39 -1.89 -12.01 12.79
C ALA A 39 -2.29 -11.05 13.91
N TYR A 40 -2.26 -9.73 13.66
CA TYR A 40 -2.71 -8.70 14.61
C TYR A 40 -4.17 -8.90 15.03
N ASN A 41 -5.07 -9.18 14.09
CA ASN A 41 -6.49 -9.39 14.37
C ASN A 41 -6.77 -10.65 15.22
N LYS A 42 -5.86 -11.63 15.20
CA LYS A 42 -5.94 -12.81 16.07
C LYS A 42 -5.52 -12.54 17.51
N ILE A 43 -4.85 -11.42 17.80
CA ILE A 43 -4.40 -11.09 19.16
C ILE A 43 -5.60 -10.55 19.97
N PRO A 44 -6.01 -11.21 21.06
CA PRO A 44 -7.09 -10.74 21.93
C PRO A 44 -6.77 -9.37 22.55
N SER A 45 -7.79 -8.54 22.75
CA SER A 45 -7.66 -7.23 23.41
C SER A 45 -7.71 -7.36 24.94
N THR A 46 -6.86 -8.21 25.54
CA THR A 46 -6.75 -8.35 27.01
C THR A 46 -5.63 -7.44 27.55
N LYS A 47 -5.74 -6.99 28.81
CA LYS A 47 -4.73 -6.10 29.44
C LYS A 47 -3.31 -6.68 29.37
N SER A 48 -3.14 -8.00 29.52
CA SER A 48 -1.85 -8.69 29.42
C SER A 48 -1.24 -8.72 28.01
N LEU A 49 -2.08 -8.62 26.96
CA LEU A 49 -1.64 -8.69 25.56
C LEU A 49 -1.67 -7.34 24.84
N GLN A 50 -2.10 -6.26 25.50
CA GLN A 50 -2.14 -4.91 24.92
C GLN A 50 -0.78 -4.47 24.36
N LYS A 51 0.32 -4.72 25.08
CA LYS A 51 1.68 -4.38 24.62
C LYS A 51 2.04 -5.14 23.33
N LYS A 52 1.83 -6.46 23.30
CA LYS A 52 2.06 -7.30 22.12
C LYS A 52 1.19 -6.89 20.93
N LYS A 53 -0.06 -6.52 21.20
CA LYS A 53 -1.00 -6.03 20.18
C LYS A 53 -0.52 -4.69 19.61
N LEU A 54 -0.02 -3.78 20.44
CA LEU A 54 0.55 -2.50 19.99
C LEU A 54 1.82 -2.70 19.15
N GLU A 55 2.71 -3.60 19.55
CA GLU A 55 3.91 -3.96 18.77
C GLU A 55 3.54 -4.57 17.41
N ALA A 56 2.60 -5.51 17.39
CA ALA A 56 2.07 -6.07 16.15
C ALA A 56 1.43 -5.00 15.24
N LYS A 57 0.77 -3.99 15.83
CA LYS A 57 0.23 -2.84 15.09
C LYS A 57 1.32 -2.04 14.39
N LYS A 58 2.41 -1.73 15.12
CA LYS A 58 3.56 -0.99 14.57
C LYS A 58 4.21 -1.75 13.39
N LEU A 59 4.34 -3.08 13.50
CA LEU A 59 4.98 -3.89 12.46
C LEU A 59 4.29 -3.82 11.09
N TRP A 60 2.96 -3.92 11.03
CA TRP A 60 2.27 -3.82 9.73
C TRP A 60 2.09 -2.39 9.25
N GLN A 61 2.11 -1.40 10.15
CA GLN A 61 2.09 0.03 9.79
C GLN A 61 3.42 0.50 9.22
N ALA A 62 4.54 -0.07 9.67
CA ALA A 62 5.87 0.25 9.18
C ALA A 62 6.14 -0.23 7.74
N ILE A 63 5.33 -1.18 7.22
CA ILE A 63 5.42 -1.58 5.81
C ILE A 63 4.73 -0.52 4.97
N GLU A 64 5.53 0.39 4.43
CA GLU A 64 5.09 1.32 3.39
C GLU A 64 4.65 0.52 2.16
N THR A 65 3.38 0.70 1.80
CA THR A 65 2.78 0.16 0.58
C THR A 65 2.16 1.31 -0.16
N ILE A 66 2.15 1.27 -1.50
CA ILE A 66 1.44 2.26 -2.32
C ILE A 66 -0.01 2.39 -1.82
N THR A 67 -0.31 3.54 -1.21
CA THR A 67 -1.66 3.86 -0.75
C THR A 67 -2.46 4.24 -1.99
N TYR A 68 -3.29 3.30 -2.44
CA TYR A 68 -4.34 3.51 -3.43
C TYR A 68 -5.11 4.82 -3.15
N PRO A 69 -5.01 5.88 -3.99
CA PRO A 69 -5.93 7.01 -3.92
C PRO A 69 -7.24 6.61 -4.60
N TRP A 70 -7.92 5.58 -4.10
CA TRP A 70 -9.26 5.17 -4.59
C TRP A 70 -10.35 5.53 -3.58
N ARG A 71 -10.08 6.51 -2.70
CA ARG A 71 -11.02 7.03 -1.70
C ARG A 71 -11.13 8.56 -1.71
N SER A 72 -11.04 9.17 -2.90
CA SER A 72 -11.64 10.49 -3.16
C SER A 72 -12.61 10.37 -4.33
N HIS A 73 -13.65 9.55 -4.17
CA HIS A 73 -14.94 9.93 -4.73
C HIS A 73 -15.35 11.18 -3.97
N LEU A 74 -15.04 12.37 -4.49
CA LEU A 74 -15.77 13.63 -4.29
C LEU A 74 -14.98 14.80 -4.90
N VAL A 75 -15.63 15.46 -5.88
CA VAL A 75 -15.43 16.85 -6.34
C VAL A 75 -14.15 17.05 -7.19
N THR A 76 -14.20 17.32 -8.50
CA THR A 76 -14.87 18.44 -9.15
C THR A 76 -15.41 18.07 -10.54
N ASN A 77 -16.69 18.37 -10.75
CA ASN A 77 -17.14 18.92 -12.02
C ASN A 77 -16.27 20.15 -12.33
N ASN A 78 -15.56 20.16 -13.45
CA ASN A 78 -15.40 21.38 -14.25
C ASN A 78 -14.91 21.00 -15.64
N SER A 79 -15.81 21.22 -16.58
CA SER A 79 -15.55 21.54 -17.98
C SER A 79 -14.20 22.25 -18.19
N GLY A 80 -13.36 21.68 -19.04
CA GLY A 80 -12.28 22.41 -19.72
C GLY A 80 -10.99 22.68 -18.93
N ALA A 81 -9.89 22.27 -19.56
CA ALA A 81 -8.57 22.88 -19.45
C ALA A 81 -7.70 22.69 -18.17
N ALA A 82 -6.45 22.35 -18.47
CA ALA A 82 -5.21 22.70 -17.77
C ALA A 82 -4.89 22.04 -16.41
N GLY A 83 -3.71 21.44 -16.34
CA GLY A 83 -3.11 21.04 -15.07
C GLY A 83 -2.01 19.98 -15.17
N TYR A 84 -1.03 20.16 -16.07
CA TYR A 84 0.30 19.58 -15.88
C TYR A 84 0.82 19.96 -14.49
N TYR A 85 0.96 19.06 -13.52
CA TYR A 85 1.92 19.08 -12.38
C TYR A 85 1.72 17.76 -11.60
N GLY A 86 2.71 17.05 -11.08
CA GLY A 86 4.10 17.40 -10.85
C GLY A 86 4.97 16.15 -10.76
N ILE A 87 6.08 16.27 -11.47
CA ILE A 87 7.24 15.40 -11.50
C ILE A 87 7.92 15.43 -10.13
N GLY A 88 8.58 14.32 -9.79
CA GLY A 88 9.18 14.05 -8.49
C GLY A 88 10.16 15.11 -8.00
N LYS A 89 10.21 15.27 -6.67
CA LYS A 89 11.32 15.93 -5.99
C LYS A 89 12.49 14.96 -5.94
N TYR A 90 13.54 15.25 -6.71
CA TYR A 90 14.90 14.82 -6.41
C TYR A 90 15.69 16.07 -6.05
N ASN A 91 16.18 16.12 -4.81
CA ASN A 91 17.10 17.15 -4.35
C ASN A 91 18.47 16.92 -4.99
N GLY A 92 19.09 17.98 -5.50
CA GLY A 92 20.52 18.08 -5.78
C GLY A 92 20.94 19.51 -5.46
N ASP A 93 21.93 19.63 -4.58
CA ASP A 93 22.56 20.89 -4.13
C ASP A 93 23.05 21.78 -5.29
#